data_AF-G9P726-F1
#
_entry.id   AF-G9P726-F1
#
_cell.length_a   1.000
_cell.length_b   1.000
_cell.length_c   1.000
_cell.angle_alpha   90.00
_cell.angle_beta   90.00
_cell.angle_gamma   90.00
#
_symmetry.space_group_name_H-M   'P 1'
#
loop_
_entity.id
_entity.type
_entity.pdbx_description
1 polymer ?
#
loop_
_entity_poly.entity_id
_entity_poly.type
_entity_poly.pdbx_seq_one_letter_code
_entity_poly.pdbx_strand_id
1 'polypeptide(L)'
;FRTIKELLESMRDAIKAHQSLYVTGNILHRDISSNNIIITDPATADGFKGMLIDLGLAKIRDSGPSGARQQTGTMQFMAVEVLRMVDHTYRHDLESFFYVLLW
;
A
#
# COMPACT_ATOMS: atom_id res chain seq x y z
N PHE A 1 -2.09 16.04 -1.61
CA PHE A 1 -2.46 16.55 -0.27
C PHE A 1 -2.37 18.06 -0.26
N ARG A 2 -3.27 18.73 0.47
CA ARG A 2 -3.30 20.18 0.66
C ARG A 2 -2.67 20.60 1.98
N THR A 3 -2.68 19.73 2.99
CA THR A 3 -2.08 19.98 4.32
C THR A 3 -1.40 18.73 4.85
N ILE A 4 -0.45 18.90 5.77
CA ILE A 4 0.20 17.79 6.50
C ILE A 4 -0.85 16.96 7.25
N LYS A 5 -1.86 17.60 7.82
CA LYS A 5 -2.95 16.90 8.52
C LYS A 5 -3.71 15.97 7.57
N GLU A 6 -4.07 16.45 6.39
CA GLU A 6 -4.76 15.64 5.37
C GLU A 6 -3.91 14.44 4.95
N LEU A 7 -2.62 14.66 4.67
CA LEU A 7 -1.65 13.60 4.37
C LEU A 7 -1.61 12.53 5.47
N LEU A 8 -1.38 12.93 6.72
CA LEU A 8 -1.24 12.00 7.83
C LEU A 8 -2.55 11.25 8.12
N GLU A 9 -3.69 11.92 8.01
CA GLU A 9 -5.00 11.29 8.24
C GLU A 9 -5.34 10.27 7.14
N SER A 10 -5.12 10.60 5.86
CA SER A 10 -5.36 9.67 4.76
C SER A 10 -4.39 8.50 4.76
N MET A 11 -3.10 8.74 5.05
CA MET A 11 -2.09 7.68 5.15
C MET A 11 -2.37 6.73 6.31
N ARG A 12 -2.76 7.26 7.48
CA ARG A 12 -3.16 6.43 8.63
C ARG A 12 -4.28 5.47 8.24
N ASP A 13 -5.28 5.95 7.53
CA ASP A 13 -6.44 5.13 7.15
C ASP A 13 -6.09 4.14 6.02
N ALA A 14 -5.21 4.52 5.08
CA ALA A 14 -4.65 3.60 4.09
C ALA A 14 -3.79 2.48 4.71
N ILE A 15 -3.00 2.78 5.75
CA ILE A 15 -2.22 1.77 6.51
C ILE A 15 -3.16 0.81 7.25
N LYS A 16 -4.28 1.30 7.81
CA LYS A 16 -5.31 0.42 8.40
C LYS A 16 -5.93 -0.50 7.35
N ALA A 17 -6.24 0.02 6.16
CA ALA A 17 -6.75 -0.78 5.05
C ALA A 17 -5.74 -1.84 4.61
N HIS A 18 -4.45 -1.47 4.48
CA HIS A 18 -3.34 -2.40 4.23
C HIS A 18 -3.25 -3.50 5.29
N GLN A 19 -3.33 -3.14 6.58
CA GLN A 19 -3.32 -4.10 7.68
C GLN A 19 -4.50 -5.08 7.58
N SER A 20 -5.70 -4.59 7.23
CA SER A 20 -6.88 -5.44 7.01
C SER A 20 -6.70 -6.41 5.84
N LEU A 21 -6.16 -5.93 4.71
CA LEU A 21 -5.80 -6.80 3.57
C LEU A 21 -4.84 -7.92 4.00
N TYR A 22 -3.83 -7.58 4.79
CA TYR A 22 -2.84 -8.54 5.24
C TYR A 22 -3.39 -9.56 6.26
N VAL A 23 -4.06 -9.08 7.31
CA VAL A 23 -4.49 -9.90 8.45
C VAL A 23 -5.77 -10.68 8.14
N THR A 24 -6.76 -10.02 7.54
CA THR A 24 -8.08 -10.62 7.27
C THR A 24 -8.17 -11.15 5.85
N GLY A 25 -7.61 -10.41 4.88
CA GLY A 25 -7.67 -10.78 3.46
C GLY A 25 -6.64 -11.81 3.01
N ASN A 26 -5.59 -12.07 3.81
CA ASN A 26 -4.42 -12.86 3.41
C ASN A 26 -3.73 -12.34 2.12
N ILE A 27 -3.78 -11.03 1.90
CA ILE A 27 -3.35 -10.34 0.68
C ILE A 27 -2.15 -9.42 0.98
N LEU A 28 -1.14 -9.46 0.11
CA LEU A 28 -0.09 -8.46 -0.01
C LEU A 28 -0.46 -7.46 -1.11
N HIS A 29 -0.24 -6.17 -0.88
CA HIS A 29 -0.57 -5.13 -1.86
C HIS A 29 0.47 -5.08 -2.99
N ARG A 30 1.76 -5.02 -2.62
CA ARG A 30 2.94 -4.98 -3.52
C ARG A 30 3.08 -3.77 -4.45
N ASP A 31 2.19 -2.80 -4.32
CA ASP A 31 2.24 -1.54 -5.09
C ASP A 31 1.69 -0.37 -4.29
N ILE A 32 2.31 -0.09 -3.15
CA ILE A 32 2.01 1.13 -2.41
C ILE A 32 2.66 2.32 -3.12
N SER A 33 1.85 3.31 -3.47
CA SER A 33 2.28 4.57 -4.09
C SER A 33 1.35 5.71 -3.69
N SER A 34 1.78 6.95 -3.90
CA SER A 34 0.93 8.13 -3.68
C SER A 34 -0.34 8.12 -4.54
N ASN A 35 -0.32 7.46 -5.69
CA ASN A 35 -1.45 7.36 -6.61
C ASN A 35 -2.49 6.33 -6.15
N ASN A 36 -2.07 5.36 -5.33
CA ASN A 36 -2.93 4.30 -4.82
C ASN A 36 -3.54 4.64 -3.45
N ILE A 37 -3.25 5.83 -2.92
CA ILE A 37 -3.85 6.36 -1.69
C ILE A 37 -4.76 7.52 -2.07
N ILE A 38 -6.07 7.31 -1.98
CA ILE A 38 -7.05 8.36 -2.26
C ILE A 38 -7.51 9.02 -0.96
N ILE A 39 -7.73 10.33 -1.02
CA ILE A 39 -8.35 11.10 0.06
C ILE A 39 -9.87 10.96 -0.10
N THR A 40 -10.56 10.73 1.00
CA THR A 40 -12.02 10.54 1.02
C THR A 40 -12.74 11.60 1.83
N ASP A 41 -14.02 11.79 1.54
CA ASP A 41 -14.91 12.55 2.42
C ASP A 41 -15.42 11.62 3.55
N PRO A 42 -15.02 11.83 4.81
CA PRO A 42 -15.48 11.01 5.92
C PRO A 42 -17.00 11.04 6.14
N ALA A 43 -17.73 12.04 5.61
CA ALA A 43 -19.20 12.06 5.66
C ALA A 43 -19.83 10.95 4.80
N THR A 44 -19.14 10.51 3.75
CA THR A 44 -19.64 9.47 2.81
C THR A 44 -18.82 8.19 2.85
N ALA A 45 -17.66 8.19 3.50
CA ALA A 45 -16.72 7.07 3.58
C ALA A 45 -16.62 6.49 5.00
N ASP A 46 -17.74 6.40 5.73
CA ASP A 46 -17.81 5.79 7.07
C ASP A 46 -16.76 6.33 8.06
N GLY A 47 -16.52 7.65 8.02
CA GLY A 47 -15.53 8.31 8.87
C GLY A 47 -14.07 8.16 8.42
N PHE A 48 -13.76 7.37 7.39
CA PHE A 48 -12.41 7.24 6.84
C PHE A 48 -12.03 8.46 6.00
N LYS A 49 -10.78 8.90 6.16
CA LYS A 49 -10.20 10.05 5.44
C LYS A 49 -9.24 9.65 4.33
N GLY A 50 -8.92 8.36 4.24
CA GLY A 50 -8.20 7.80 3.11
C GLY A 50 -8.56 6.35 2.86
N MET A 51 -8.39 5.93 1.62
CA MET A 51 -8.54 4.54 1.19
C MET A 51 -7.32 4.12 0.38
N LEU A 52 -6.97 2.85 0.52
CA LEU A 52 -5.99 2.18 -0.33
C LEU A 52 -6.72 1.49 -1.48
N ILE A 53 -6.31 1.77 -2.71
CA ILE A 53 -6.90 1.23 -3.93
C ILE A 53 -5.86 0.47 -4.75
N ASP A 54 -6.33 -0.15 -5.84
CA ASP A 54 -5.55 -0.86 -6.85
C ASP A 54 -4.84 -2.13 -6.33
N LEU A 55 -5.51 -3.27 -6.52
CA LEU A 55 -4.99 -4.60 -6.22
C LEU A 55 -4.48 -5.33 -7.48
N GLY A 56 -4.22 -4.62 -8.58
CA GLY A 56 -3.78 -5.23 -9.84
C GLY A 56 -2.46 -6.00 -9.73
N LEU A 57 -1.60 -5.59 -8.79
CA LEU A 57 -0.35 -6.26 -8.45
C LEU A 57 -0.43 -7.03 -7.13
N ALA A 58 -1.59 -7.18 -6.50
CA ALA A 58 -1.72 -7.87 -5.23
C ALA A 58 -1.40 -9.37 -5.34
N LYS A 59 -1.08 -10.00 -4.20
CA LYS A 59 -0.83 -11.46 -4.12
C LYS A 59 -1.43 -12.05 -2.86
N ILE A 60 -2.12 -13.17 -3.02
CA ILE A 60 -2.51 -14.03 -1.88
C ILE A 60 -1.25 -14.73 -1.36
N ARG A 61 -0.99 -14.64 -0.05
CA ARG A 61 0.30 -15.06 0.53
C ARG A 61 0.61 -16.54 0.35
N ASP A 62 -0.42 -17.38 0.45
CA ASP A 62 -0.31 -18.83 0.40
C ASP A 62 -0.66 -19.42 -0.98
N SER A 63 -0.88 -18.56 -1.99
CA SER A 63 -1.06 -19.04 -3.35
C SER A 63 0.29 -19.37 -3.98
N GLY A 64 0.28 -20.31 -4.92
CA GLY A 64 1.44 -20.59 -5.77
C GLY A 64 1.94 -19.36 -6.53
N PRO A 65 3.00 -19.49 -7.35
CA PRO A 65 3.59 -18.35 -8.05
C PRO A 65 2.54 -17.51 -8.79
N SER A 66 2.43 -16.23 -8.46
CA SER A 66 1.38 -15.34 -8.98
C SER A 66 1.60 -14.89 -10.43
N GLY A 67 2.59 -15.44 -11.14
CA GLY A 67 3.02 -15.01 -12.49
C GLY A 67 3.68 -13.62 -12.57
N ALA A 68 3.36 -12.72 -11.65
CA ALA A 68 4.01 -11.43 -11.48
C ALA A 68 5.50 -11.59 -11.13
N ARG A 69 6.35 -10.68 -11.64
CA ARG A 69 7.78 -10.62 -11.29
C ARG A 69 7.95 -10.39 -9.78
N GLN A 70 9.15 -10.64 -9.24
CA GLN A 70 9.44 -10.28 -7.85
C GLN A 70 9.63 -8.76 -7.68
N GLN A 71 10.12 -8.09 -8.73
CA GLN A 71 10.22 -6.63 -8.83
C GLN A 71 8.95 -6.06 -9.50
N THR A 72 7.87 -5.90 -8.74
CA THR A 72 6.70 -5.14 -9.21
C THR A 72 6.43 -3.95 -8.31
N GLY A 73 5.73 -2.98 -8.88
CA GLY A 73 5.27 -1.79 -8.20
C GLY A 73 5.91 -0.53 -8.77
N THR A 74 5.56 0.58 -8.14
CA THR A 74 6.02 1.91 -8.54
C THR A 74 7.45 2.15 -8.06
N MET A 75 8.41 2.27 -9.00
CA MET A 75 9.84 2.18 -8.71
C MET A 75 10.37 3.13 -7.62
N GLN A 76 9.85 4.35 -7.54
CA GLN A 76 10.27 5.34 -6.55
C GLN A 76 9.83 4.99 -5.13
N PHE A 77 8.83 4.11 -4.99
CA PHE A 77 8.27 3.67 -3.70
C PHE A 77 8.62 2.22 -3.39
N MET A 78 9.32 1.49 -4.27
CA MET A 78 9.68 0.09 -3.99
C MET A 78 10.69 0.01 -2.84
N ALA A 79 10.46 -0.93 -1.92
CA ALA A 79 11.42 -1.28 -0.88
C ALA A 79 12.76 -1.74 -1.49
N VAL A 80 13.87 -1.46 -0.80
CA VAL A 80 15.23 -1.78 -1.28
C VAL A 80 15.40 -3.28 -1.51
N GLU A 81 14.83 -4.12 -0.66
CA GLU A 81 14.91 -5.57 -0.80
C GLU A 81 14.12 -6.08 -2.02
N VAL A 82 12.98 -5.46 -2.32
CA VAL A 82 12.18 -5.76 -3.53
C VAL A 82 12.97 -5.41 -4.78
N LEU A 83 13.65 -4.26 -4.81
CA LEU A 83 14.58 -3.89 -5.88
C LEU A 83 15.71 -4.91 -6.05
N ARG A 84 16.10 -5.62 -4.99
CA ARG A 84 17.11 -6.70 -5.00
C ARG A 84 16.52 -8.09 -5.24
N MET A 85 15.27 -8.18 -5.71
CA MET A 85 14.56 -9.43 -6.02
C MET A 85 14.29 -10.33 -4.81
N VAL A 86 14.27 -9.77 -3.60
CA VAL A 86 13.77 -10.47 -2.42
C VAL A 86 12.26 -10.56 -2.50
N ASP A 87 11.70 -11.69 -2.07
CA ASP A 87 10.26 -11.92 -2.06
C ASP A 87 9.53 -10.82 -1.28
N HIS A 88 8.45 -10.32 -1.87
CA HIS A 88 7.67 -9.24 -1.29
C HIS A 88 7.00 -9.68 0.03
N THR A 89 7.10 -8.86 1.07
CA THR A 89 6.41 -9.06 2.36
C THR A 89 5.64 -7.81 2.73
N TYR A 90 4.76 -7.89 3.73
CA TYR A 90 4.04 -6.71 4.22
C TYR A 90 4.97 -5.61 4.75
N ARG A 91 6.20 -5.95 5.17
CA ARG A 91 7.18 -4.98 5.64
C ARG A 91 7.66 -4.07 4.50
N HIS A 92 7.73 -4.62 3.29
CA HIS A 92 8.11 -3.86 2.10
C HIS A 92 7.01 -2.85 1.73
N ASP A 93 5.73 -3.23 1.84
CA ASP A 93 4.62 -2.28 1.68
C ASP A 93 4.70 -1.15 2.73
N LEU A 94 5.10 -1.45 3.97
CA LEU A 94 5.29 -0.43 5.03
C LEU A 94 6.49 0.50 4.75
N GLU A 95 7.58 -0.02 4.19
CA GLU A 95 8.70 0.79 3.71
C GLU A 95 8.26 1.71 2.56
N SER A 96 7.42 1.22 1.65
CA SER A 96 6.81 2.03 0.60
C SER A 96 5.93 3.16 1.16
N PHE A 97 5.13 2.91 2.20
CA PHE A 97 4.39 3.98 2.89
C PHE A 97 5.32 5.05 3.46
N PHE A 98 6.49 4.66 4.00
CA PHE A 98 7.49 5.62 4.46
C PHE A 98 8.03 6.48 3.30
N TYR A 99 8.29 5.89 2.13
CA TYR A 99 8.70 6.67 0.95
C TYR A 99 7.60 7.60 0.44
N VAL A 100 6.32 7.19 0.49
CA VAL A 100 5.20 8.10 0.19
C VAL A 100 5.14 9.29 1.15
N LEU A 101 5.48 9.10 2.43
CA LEU A 101 5.52 10.20 3.40
C LEU A 101 6.60 11.24 3.08
N LEU A 102 7.70 10.83 2.44
CA LEU A 102 8.85 11.68 2.12
C LEU A 102 8.79 12.35 0.75
N TRP A 103 7.85 11.96 -0.10
CA TRP A 103 7.69 12.43 -1.48
C TRP A 103 6.95 13.76 -1.56
#